data_AF-A0ABD1WXJ1-F1
#
_entry.id   AF-A0ABD1WXJ1-F1
#
_cell.length_a   1.000
_cell.length_b   1.000
_cell.length_c   1.000
_cell.angle_alpha   90.00
_cell.angle_beta   90.00
_cell.angle_gamma   90.00
#
_symmetry.space_group_name_H-M   'P 1'
#
loop_
_entity.id
_entity.type
_entity.pdbx_description
1 polymer ?
#
loop_
_entity_poly.entity_id
_entity_poly.type
_entity_poly.pdbx_seq_one_letter_code
_entity_poly.pdbx_strand_id
1 'polypeptide(L)'
;MRLKITGTKNRRPRGRPPGSKNKSNKPPIIVTRDSPNALRAHVLEVSPGNDIVDNLAVYARRRGRGVCVLSGTGTVENVTLRQPAAAPGGSVVTLHGRFKILFLSGTMLPPPARRHVATLRKVRIQE
;
A
#
# COMPACT_ATOMS: atom_id res chain seq x y z
N MET A 1 32.86 -40.48 -65.27
CA MET A 1 32.67 -40.81 -63.84
C MET A 1 31.44 -40.09 -63.33
N ARG A 2 30.46 -40.82 -62.79
CA ARG A 2 29.16 -40.29 -62.33
C ARG A 2 29.16 -40.39 -60.81
N LEU A 3 29.07 -39.27 -60.10
CA LEU A 3 28.77 -39.28 -58.67
C LEU A 3 27.62 -38.32 -58.40
N LYS A 4 26.53 -38.88 -57.87
CA LYS A 4 25.28 -38.21 -57.53
C LYS A 4 25.31 -38.02 -56.02
N ILE A 5 25.28 -36.77 -55.53
CA ILE A 5 25.05 -36.49 -54.12
C ILE A 5 23.72 -35.73 -54.01
N THR A 6 22.72 -36.41 -53.47
CA THR A 6 21.46 -35.83 -53.00
C THR A 6 21.67 -35.30 -51.58
N GLY A 7 21.29 -34.05 -51.29
CA GLY A 7 21.32 -33.52 -49.93
C GLY A 7 20.61 -32.19 -49.80
N THR A 8 19.40 -32.22 -49.25
CA THR A 8 18.41 -31.14 -49.15
C THR A 8 18.89 -29.91 -48.36
N LYS A 9 18.40 -28.73 -48.76
CA LYS A 9 18.57 -27.43 -48.09
C LYS A 9 18.32 -27.52 -46.57
N ASN A 10 19.36 -27.56 -45.75
CA ASN A 10 19.25 -27.49 -44.29
C ASN A 10 18.99 -26.04 -43.84
N ARG A 11 17.72 -25.63 -43.78
CA ARG A 11 17.31 -24.45 -43.02
C ARG A 11 17.40 -24.80 -41.53
N ARG A 12 18.39 -24.25 -40.83
CA ARG A 12 18.41 -24.28 -39.35
C ARG A 12 17.13 -23.63 -38.84
N PRO A 13 16.25 -24.33 -38.09
CA PRO A 13 15.14 -23.67 -37.44
C PRO A 13 15.72 -22.75 -36.37
N ARG A 14 15.55 -21.43 -36.51
CA ARG A 14 15.74 -20.51 -35.38
C ARG A 14 14.58 -20.75 -34.43
N GLY A 15 14.83 -21.51 -33.37
CA GLY A 15 13.81 -21.88 -32.40
C GLY A 15 14.38 -22.72 -31.26
N ARG A 16 13.65 -22.71 -30.15
CA ARG A 16 14.00 -23.33 -28.86
C ARG A 16 14.52 -24.77 -29.05
N PRO A 17 15.59 -25.19 -28.34
CA PRO A 17 16.21 -26.51 -28.51
C PRO A 17 15.18 -27.66 -28.47
N PRO A 18 15.32 -28.68 -29.35
CA PRO A 18 14.47 -29.86 -29.31
C PRO A 18 14.62 -30.55 -27.96
N GLY A 19 13.56 -30.56 -27.15
CA GLY A 19 13.57 -31.17 -25.82
C GLY A 19 13.11 -30.25 -24.70
N SER A 20 13.03 -28.94 -24.90
CA SER A 20 12.41 -28.08 -23.89
C SER A 20 10.88 -28.14 -24.03
N LYS A 21 10.28 -29.21 -23.52
CA LYS A 21 8.89 -29.14 -23.09
C LYS A 21 8.86 -28.09 -21.99
N ASN A 22 8.24 -26.93 -22.25
CA ASN A 22 7.67 -26.17 -21.15
C ASN A 22 6.79 -27.18 -20.43
N LYS A 23 7.13 -27.58 -19.21
CA LYS A 23 6.14 -28.19 -18.32
C LYS A 23 5.09 -27.11 -18.14
N SER A 24 4.06 -27.11 -19.00
CA SER A 24 2.90 -26.27 -18.78
C SER A 24 2.25 -26.77 -17.49
N ASN A 25 1.86 -25.80 -16.68
CA ASN A 25 0.86 -26.00 -15.65
C ASN A 25 1.24 -26.96 -14.51
N LYS A 26 2.17 -26.51 -13.65
CA LYS A 26 1.62 -26.27 -12.31
C LYS A 26 0.68 -25.08 -12.52
N PRO A 27 -0.66 -25.26 -12.45
CA PRO A 27 -1.53 -24.09 -12.42
C PRO A 27 -0.95 -23.15 -11.36
N PRO A 28 -0.92 -21.83 -11.58
CA PRO A 28 -0.52 -20.91 -10.53
C PRO A 28 -1.29 -21.36 -9.28
N ILE A 29 -0.58 -21.57 -8.17
CA ILE A 29 -1.25 -21.84 -6.91
C ILE A 29 -2.01 -20.55 -6.62
N ILE A 30 -3.24 -20.47 -7.10
CA ILE A 30 -4.18 -19.43 -6.72
C ILE A 30 -4.49 -19.81 -5.28
N VAL A 31 -3.77 -19.17 -4.36
CA VAL A 31 -4.11 -19.22 -2.95
C VAL A 31 -5.44 -18.48 -2.84
N THR A 32 -6.54 -19.18 -3.09
CA THR A 32 -7.91 -18.72 -2.81
C THR A 32 -8.16 -18.60 -1.30
N ARG A 33 -7.19 -19.02 -0.49
CA ARG A 33 -7.20 -18.82 0.95
C ARG A 33 -6.89 -17.36 1.22
N ASP A 34 -7.89 -16.66 1.73
CA ASP A 34 -7.70 -15.39 2.43
C ASP A 34 -6.58 -15.57 3.46
N SER A 35 -5.40 -15.02 3.18
CA SER A 35 -4.33 -14.98 4.17
C SER A 35 -4.80 -14.04 5.28
N PRO A 36 -4.72 -14.41 6.57
CA PRO A 36 -5.09 -13.53 7.66
C PRO A 36 -4.28 -12.21 7.66
N ASN A 37 -3.13 -12.20 6.97
CA ASN A 37 -2.23 -11.08 6.78
C ASN A 37 -2.39 -10.36 5.43
N ALA A 38 -3.37 -10.72 4.61
CA ALA A 38 -3.63 -10.03 3.35
C ALA A 38 -4.07 -8.57 3.61
N LEU A 39 -3.49 -7.63 2.86
CA LEU A 39 -3.95 -6.25 2.87
C LEU A 39 -5.31 -6.15 2.20
N ARG A 40 -6.27 -5.51 2.89
CA ARG A 40 -7.61 -5.22 2.36
C ARG A 40 -7.80 -3.72 2.23
N ALA A 41 -8.29 -3.31 1.07
CA ALA A 41 -8.68 -1.93 0.85
C ALA A 41 -9.96 -1.62 1.63
N HIS A 42 -9.95 -0.48 2.33
CA HIS A 42 -11.10 0.02 3.08
C HIS A 42 -11.24 1.51 2.81
N VAL A 43 -12.48 1.97 2.63
CA VAL A 43 -12.84 3.39 2.62
C VAL A 43 -13.47 3.71 3.96
N LEU A 44 -12.95 4.74 4.62
CA LEU A 44 -13.41 5.20 5.93
C LEU A 44 -13.87 6.64 5.76
N GLU A 45 -15.15 6.88 6.03
CA GLU A 45 -15.71 8.22 6.10
C GLU A 45 -15.66 8.70 7.55
N VAL A 46 -15.11 9.89 7.77
CA VAL A 46 -15.05 10.53 9.08
C VAL A 46 -16.07 11.66 9.09
N SER A 47 -17.05 11.58 9.99
CA SER A 47 -18.09 12.60 10.09
C SER A 47 -17.51 13.95 10.57
N PRO A 48 -18.14 15.09 10.23
CA PRO A 48 -17.73 16.40 10.72
C PRO A 48 -17.63 16.47 12.25
N GLY A 49 -16.67 17.24 12.75
CA GLY A 49 -16.43 17.41 14.19
C GLY A 49 -15.67 16.26 14.87
N ASN A 50 -15.36 15.19 14.15
CA ASN A 50 -14.61 14.06 14.69
C ASN A 50 -13.11 14.12 14.34
N ASP A 51 -12.26 13.70 15.28
CA ASP A 51 -10.82 13.58 15.04
C ASP A 51 -10.51 12.36 14.14
N ILE A 52 -9.70 12.59 13.10
CA ILE A 52 -9.33 11.56 12.11
C ILE A 52 -8.47 10.47 12.75
N VAL A 53 -7.50 10.84 13.59
CA VAL A 53 -6.56 9.92 14.21
C VAL A 53 -7.30 8.98 15.15
N ASP A 54 -8.20 9.51 15.96
CA ASP A 54 -9.02 8.75 16.90
C ASP A 54 -9.98 7.81 16.16
N ASN A 55 -10.62 8.24 15.08
CA ASN A 55 -11.49 7.36 14.28
C ASN A 55 -10.71 6.19 13.67
N LEU A 56 -9.52 6.45 13.14
CA LEU A 56 -8.65 5.41 12.61
C LEU A 56 -8.17 4.46 13.72
N ALA A 57 -7.86 4.98 14.92
CA ALA A 57 -7.46 4.17 16.07
C ALA A 57 -8.62 3.30 16.59
N VAL A 58 -9.84 3.84 16.65
CA VAL A 58 -11.06 3.07 16.97
C VAL A 58 -11.30 1.98 15.92
N TYR A 59 -11.14 2.29 14.64
CA TYR A 59 -11.28 1.31 13.57
C TYR A 59 -10.24 0.18 13.68
N ALA A 60 -8.97 0.52 13.87
CA ALA A 60 -7.87 -0.44 14.05
C ALA A 60 -8.13 -1.38 15.23
N ARG A 61 -8.58 -0.82 16.37
CA ARG A 61 -8.95 -1.59 17.57
C ARG A 61 -10.14 -2.52 17.32
N ARG A 62 -11.23 -2.00 16.74
CA ARG A 62 -12.46 -2.79 16.45
C ARG A 62 -12.19 -3.96 15.50
N ARG A 63 -11.26 -3.80 14.56
CA ARG A 63 -10.90 -4.85 13.60
C ARG A 63 -9.75 -5.74 14.08
N GLY A 64 -9.09 -5.42 15.18
CA GLY A 64 -7.89 -6.12 15.65
C GLY A 64 -6.76 -6.12 14.62
N ARG A 65 -6.67 -5.08 13.76
CA ARG A 65 -5.75 -5.02 12.62
C ARG A 65 -5.06 -3.67 12.50
N GLY A 66 -3.82 -3.68 12.02
CA GLY A 66 -3.12 -2.47 11.62
C GLY A 66 -3.77 -1.81 10.41
N VAL A 67 -3.75 -0.48 10.37
CA VAL A 67 -4.32 0.34 9.31
C VAL A 67 -3.20 1.13 8.64
N CYS A 68 -3.17 1.13 7.32
CA CYS A 68 -2.29 1.97 6.52
C CYS A 68 -3.16 2.93 5.69
N VAL A 69 -2.93 4.23 5.85
CA VAL A 69 -3.58 5.28 5.07
C VAL A 69 -2.69 5.59 3.87
N LEU A 70 -3.12 5.13 2.69
CA LEU A 70 -2.42 5.36 1.41
C LEU A 70 -2.62 6.80 0.92
N SER A 71 -3.85 7.28 1.03
CA SER A 71 -4.27 8.64 0.73
C SER A 71 -5.55 8.96 1.50
N GLY A 72 -5.82 10.23 1.69
CA GLY A 72 -7.07 10.74 2.25
C GLY A 72 -7.32 12.14 1.72
N THR A 73 -8.58 12.45 1.45
CA THR A 73 -9.05 13.75 0.98
C THR A 73 -10.28 14.14 1.79
N GLY A 74 -10.56 15.45 1.85
CA GLY A 74 -11.68 15.98 2.61
C GLY A 74 -11.36 17.34 3.17
N THR A 75 -12.27 17.85 3.99
CA THR A 75 -12.12 19.13 4.65
C THR A 75 -12.09 18.93 6.16
N VAL A 76 -11.15 19.59 6.82
CA VAL A 76 -10.92 19.52 8.27
C VAL A 76 -10.97 20.91 8.87
N GLU A 77 -11.23 20.96 10.16
CA GLU A 77 -11.24 22.20 10.93
C GLU A 77 -10.30 22.05 12.14
N ASN A 78 -9.70 23.16 12.59
CA ASN A 78 -8.86 23.20 13.80
C ASN A 78 -7.73 22.15 13.80
N VAL A 79 -6.84 22.21 12.81
CA VAL A 79 -5.83 21.18 12.57
C VAL A 79 -4.65 21.31 13.54
N THR A 80 -4.35 20.26 14.28
CA THR A 80 -3.14 20.15 15.11
C THR A 80 -2.06 19.34 14.38
N LEU A 81 -0.93 19.97 14.06
CA LEU A 81 0.21 19.34 13.38
C LEU A 81 1.40 19.23 14.33
N ARG A 82 1.97 18.04 14.45
CA ARG A 82 3.22 17.83 15.18
C ARG A 82 4.42 17.86 14.23
N GLN A 83 5.26 18.88 14.36
CA GLN A 83 6.46 19.07 13.56
C GLN A 83 7.64 18.26 14.12
N PRO A 84 8.21 17.32 13.34
CA PRO A 84 9.30 16.45 13.82
C PRO A 84 10.64 17.16 14.09
N ALA A 85 10.85 18.38 13.59
CA ALA A 85 12.17 18.98 13.46
C ALA A 85 12.48 20.15 14.42
N ALA A 86 11.56 20.53 15.33
CA ALA A 86 11.69 21.82 16.01
C ALA A 86 12.59 21.85 17.26
N ALA A 87 12.76 20.75 18.01
CA ALA A 87 13.61 20.63 19.21
C ALA A 87 13.49 19.19 19.78
N PRO A 88 14.28 18.77 20.80
CA PRO A 88 13.99 17.54 21.55
C PRO A 88 12.63 17.72 22.24
N GLY A 89 11.59 17.07 21.69
CA GLY A 89 10.19 17.20 22.14
C GLY A 89 9.19 17.28 20.98
N GLY A 90 9.60 17.84 19.84
CA GLY A 90 8.72 18.14 18.72
C GLY A 90 7.77 19.30 19.03
N SER A 91 7.57 20.21 18.07
CA SER A 91 6.62 21.32 18.23
C SER A 91 5.23 20.89 17.79
N VAL A 92 4.20 21.34 18.49
CA VAL A 92 2.79 21.17 18.08
C VAL A 92 2.27 22.54 17.65
N VAL A 93 1.78 22.61 16.41
CA VAL A 93 1.19 23.82 15.82
C VAL A 93 -0.30 23.56 15.63
N THR A 94 -1.13 24.44 16.19
CA THR A 94 -2.58 24.41 16.00
C THR A 94 -2.97 25.49 15.01
N LEU A 95 -3.65 25.09 13.94
CA LEU A 95 -4.14 25.97 12.88
C LEU A 95 -5.66 26.03 12.98
N HIS A 96 -6.17 27.20 13.37
CA HIS A 96 -7.61 27.46 13.42
C HIS A 96 -8.13 27.86 12.04
N GLY A 97 -9.35 27.42 11.73
CA GLY A 97 -9.95 27.59 10.42
C GLY A 97 -10.24 26.26 9.75
N ARG A 98 -10.70 26.35 8.51
CA ARG A 98 -11.12 25.21 7.69
C ARG A 98 -10.10 25.00 6.59
N PHE A 99 -9.63 23.77 6.43
CA PHE A 99 -8.56 23.44 5.51
C PHE A 99 -8.93 22.22 4.67
N LYS A 100 -8.57 22.26 3.40
CA LYS A 100 -8.69 21.12 2.49
C LYS A 100 -7.48 20.22 2.62
N ILE A 101 -7.70 18.94 2.90
CA ILE A 101 -6.66 17.91 2.83
C ILE A 101 -6.31 17.68 1.36
N LEU A 102 -5.09 18.05 0.98
CA LEU A 102 -4.51 17.74 -0.34
C LEU A 102 -3.85 16.36 -0.34
N PHE A 103 -3.28 15.97 0.80
CA PHE A 103 -2.62 14.68 0.94
C PHE A 103 -2.54 14.26 2.41
N LEU A 104 -2.82 12.99 2.67
CA LEU A 104 -2.73 12.39 4.00
C LEU A 104 -2.18 10.97 3.89
N SER A 105 -1.12 10.67 4.65
CA SER A 105 -0.62 9.29 4.78
C SER A 105 -0.09 9.03 6.18
N GLY A 106 -0.26 7.79 6.64
CA GLY A 106 0.13 7.34 7.97
C GLY A 106 -0.23 5.90 8.25
N THR A 107 0.06 5.46 9.47
CA THR A 107 -0.22 4.10 9.93
C THR A 107 -0.72 4.11 11.36
N MET A 108 -1.71 3.26 11.65
CA MET A 108 -2.21 3.00 13.00
C MET A 108 -2.05 1.52 13.34
N LEU A 109 -1.52 1.21 14.52
CA LEU A 109 -1.43 -0.16 15.01
C LEU A 109 -2.33 -0.34 16.24
N PRO A 110 -3.11 -1.43 16.33
CA PRO A 110 -3.86 -1.73 17.54
C PRO A 110 -2.89 -2.05 18.70
N PRO A 111 -3.26 -1.77 19.96
CA PRO A 111 -2.49 -2.20 21.15
C PRO A 111 -2.36 -3.73 21.11
N PRO A 112 -1.14 -4.35 21.16
CA PRO A 112 -0.10 -4.23 22.20
C PRO A 112 1.29 -3.82 21.68
N ALA A 113 1.36 -3.13 20.53
CA ALA A 113 2.63 -2.63 20.00
C ALA A 113 3.26 -1.64 21.02
N ARG A 114 4.55 -1.83 21.33
CA ARG A 114 5.34 -1.15 22.40
C ARG A 114 5.32 0.38 22.41
N ARG A 115 4.61 1.02 21.48
CA ARG A 115 4.29 2.44 21.45
C ARG A 115 2.88 2.55 20.85
N HIS A 116 1.92 3.12 21.57
CA HIS A 116 0.61 3.50 21.02
C HIS A 116 0.84 4.59 19.97
N VAL A 117 1.14 4.20 18.73
CA VAL A 117 1.57 5.13 17.68
C VAL A 117 0.52 5.08 16.58
N ALA A 118 -0.52 5.87 16.80
CA ALA A 118 -1.36 6.35 15.74
C ALA A 118 -0.66 7.59 15.15
N THR A 119 -0.07 7.50 13.96
CA THR A 119 0.71 8.62 13.42
C THR A 119 0.51 8.80 11.93
N LEU A 120 -0.06 9.95 11.60
CA LEU A 120 -0.03 10.55 10.27
C LEU A 120 1.34 11.19 10.08
N ARG A 121 2.10 10.71 9.10
CA ARG A 121 3.51 11.12 8.89
C ARG A 121 3.66 12.19 7.83
N LYS A 122 2.73 12.28 6.88
CA LYS A 122 2.76 13.26 5.81
C LYS A 122 1.36 13.82 5.62
N VAL A 123 1.21 15.10 5.94
CA VAL A 123 -0.04 15.86 5.82
C VAL A 123 0.26 17.09 4.98
N ARG A 124 -0.53 17.31 3.92
CA ARG A 124 -0.58 18.59 3.21
C ARG A 124 -2.00 19.10 3.25
N ILE A 125 -2.15 20.33 3.69
CA ILE A 125 -3.40 21.06 3.75
C ILE A 125 -3.28 22.35 2.94
N GLN A 126 -4.41 22.83 2.45
CA GLN A 126 -4.57 24.12 1.80
C GLN A 126 -5.67 24.89 2.55
N GLU A 127 -5.47 26.18 2.75
CA GLU A 127 -6.47 27.12 3.28
C GLU A 127 -7.67 27.23 2.33
#